data_AF-A0A528N136-F1
#
_entry.id   AF-A0A528N136-F1
#
_cell.length_a   1.000
_cell.length_b   1.000
_cell.length_c   1.000
_cell.angle_alpha   90.00
_cell.angle_beta   90.00
_cell.angle_gamma   90.00
#
_symmetry.space_group_name_H-M   'P 1'
#
loop_
_entity.id
_entity.type
_entity.pdbx_description
1 polymer ?
#
loop_
_entity_poly.entity_id
_entity_poly.type
_entity_poly.pdbx_seq_one_letter_code
_entity_poly.pdbx_strand_id
1 'polypeptide(L)' 'SQWVRLLLGNGVYAGETLIKADALDQTHVPLMERGKNPVSGGTSFYGLGWNVEFGRHGLSWGHAGAFSVGARTLVT' A
#
# COMPACT_ATOMS: atom_id res chain seq x y z
N SER A 1 13.31 5.38 -6.16
CA SER A 1 12.06 5.76 -5.48
C SER A 1 10.97 6.31 -6.40
N GLN A 2 11.07 6.18 -7.73
CA GLN A 2 10.09 6.78 -8.65
C GLN A 2 8.68 6.19 -8.50
N TRP A 3 8.59 4.88 -8.25
CA TRP A 3 7.32 4.22 -7.97
C TRP A 3 6.57 4.82 -6.76
N VAL A 4 7.28 5.12 -5.66
CA VAL A 4 6.65 5.76 -4.49
C VAL A 4 6.16 7.17 -4.83
N ARG A 5 6.91 7.93 -5.64
CA ARG A 5 6.48 9.27 -6.09
C ARG A 5 5.24 9.22 -6.96
N LEU A 6 5.11 8.21 -7.83
CA LEU A 6 3.91 7.99 -8.63
C LEU A 6 2.67 7.77 -7.74
N LEU A 7 2.81 6.99 -6.68
CA LEU A 7 1.71 6.66 -5.77
C LEU A 7 1.29 7.88 -4.93
N LEU A 8 2.27 8.57 -4.33
CA LEU A 8 2.02 9.80 -3.57
C LEU A 8 1.52 10.93 -4.48
N GLY A 9 1.88 10.90 -5.77
CA GLY A 9 1.38 11.80 -6.81
C GLY A 9 0.02 11.40 -7.37
N ASN A 10 -0.69 10.47 -6.75
CA ASN A 10 -2.01 10.00 -7.19
C ASN A 10 -2.05 9.53 -8.66
N GLY A 11 -1.03 8.76 -9.06
CA GLY A 11 -0.89 8.27 -10.44
C GLY A 11 -0.21 9.26 -11.39
N VAL A 12 0.19 10.45 -10.91
CA VAL A 12 0.98 11.42 -11.67
C VAL A 12 2.46 11.28 -11.35
N TYR A 13 3.29 11.17 -12.37
CA TYR A 13 4.74 11.19 -12.24
C TYR A 13 5.34 12.10 -13.32
N ALA A 14 6.23 13.00 -12.90
CA ALA A 14 6.87 14.00 -13.78
C ALA A 14 5.87 14.85 -14.60
N GLY A 15 4.68 15.13 -14.05
CA GLY A 15 3.63 15.91 -14.71
C GLY A 15 2.74 15.10 -15.66
N GLU A 16 3.03 13.82 -15.87
CA GLU A 16 2.23 12.93 -16.71
C GLU A 16 1.34 12.02 -15.84
N THR A 17 0.08 11.87 -16.22
CA THR A 17 -0.84 10.92 -15.58
C THR A 17 -0.61 9.53 -16.18
N LEU A 18 0.04 8.65 -15.43
CA LEU A 18 0.31 7.26 -15.85
C LEU A 18 -0.78 6.29 -15.38
N ILE A 19 -1.45 6.61 -14.27
CA ILE A 19 -2.55 5.82 -13.70
C ILE A 19 -3.65 6.81 -13.32
N LYS A 20 -4.91 6.50 -13.63
CA LYS A 20 -6.02 7.32 -13.15
C LYS A 20 -6.13 7.19 -11.63
N ALA A 21 -6.36 8.31 -10.96
CA ALA A 21 -6.50 8.38 -9.50
C ALA A 21 -7.51 7.36 -8.95
N ASP A 22 -8.70 7.29 -9.57
CA ASP A 22 -9.78 6.37 -9.17
C ASP A 22 -9.37 4.90 -9.28
N ALA A 23 -8.65 4.54 -10.34
CA ALA A 23 -8.11 3.19 -10.52
C ALA A 23 -7.04 2.87 -9.48
N LEU A 24 -6.20 3.84 -9.11
CA LEU A 24 -5.19 3.67 -8.06
C LEU A 24 -5.85 3.49 -6.69
N ASP A 25 -6.85 4.29 -6.37
CA ASP A 25 -7.61 4.23 -5.11
C ASP A 25 -8.27 2.87 -4.90
N GLN A 26 -8.78 2.23 -5.96
CA GLN A 26 -9.34 0.87 -5.86
C GLN A 26 -8.31 -0.16 -5.37
N THR A 27 -7.02 0.05 -5.65
CA THR A 27 -5.97 -0.89 -5.19
C THR A 27 -5.73 -0.83 -3.69
N HIS A 28 -6.03 0.33 -3.10
CA HIS A 28 -5.79 0.67 -1.70
C HIS A 28 -6.93 0.23 -0.75
N VAL A 29 -8.03 -0.27 -1.30
CA VAL A 29 -9.19 -0.75 -0.53
C VAL A 29 -8.91 -2.15 0.04
N PRO A 30 -9.24 -2.42 1.32
CA PRO A 30 -9.22 -3.78 1.87
C PRO A 30 -10.11 -4.74 1.05
N LEU A 31 -9.54 -5.82 0.53
CA LEU A 31 -10.28 -6.83 -0.24
C LEU A 31 -10.44 -8.15 0.52
N MET A 32 -9.39 -8.61 1.21
CA MET A 32 -9.41 -9.87 1.96
C MET A 32 -8.77 -9.70 3.34
N GLU A 33 -9.41 -10.22 4.38
CA GLU A 33 -8.78 -10.36 5.70
C GLU A 33 -7.66 -11.42 5.64
N ARG A 34 -6.52 -11.11 6.25
CA ARG A 34 -5.38 -12.03 6.38
C ARG A 34 -5.12 -12.49 7.81
N GLY A 35 -5.95 -12.06 8.76
CA GLY A 35 -5.83 -12.37 10.17
C GLY A 35 -5.32 -11.18 10.98
N LYS A 36 -4.79 -11.46 12.17
CA LYS A 36 -4.44 -10.44 13.16
C LYS A 36 -2.96 -10.08 13.08
N ASN A 37 -2.65 -8.79 13.02
CA ASN A 37 -1.30 -8.29 13.12
C ASN A 37 -0.70 -8.65 14.49
N PRO A 38 0.43 -9.38 14.56
CA PRO A 38 0.99 -9.85 15.83
C PRO A 38 1.56 -8.73 16.71
N VAL A 39 1.82 -7.55 16.14
CA VAL A 39 2.39 -6.40 16.86
C VAL A 39 1.29 -5.44 17.30
N SER A 40 0.37 -5.08 16.42
CA SER A 40 -0.69 -4.11 16.74
C SER A 40 -1.97 -4.77 17.30
N GLY A 41 -2.18 -6.06 17.05
CA GLY A 41 -3.43 -6.74 17.34
C GLY A 41 -4.60 -6.31 16.45
N GLY A 42 -4.40 -5.44 15.46
CA GLY A 42 -5.44 -5.07 14.49
C GLY A 42 -5.69 -6.16 13.45
N THR A 43 -6.84 -6.12 12.79
CA THR A 43 -7.07 -6.96 11.60
C THR A 43 -6.22 -6.44 10.44
N SER A 44 -5.50 -7.35 9.81
CA SER A 44 -4.68 -7.13 8.62
C SER A 44 -5.45 -7.49 7.37
N PHE A 45 -5.29 -6.71 6.30
CA PHE A 45 -5.97 -6.95 5.03
C PHE A 45 -5.00 -7.01 3.85
N TYR A 46 -5.47 -7.57 2.75
CA TYR A 46 -4.83 -7.49 1.44
C TYR A 46 -5.78 -6.86 0.44
N GLY A 47 -5.33 -5.81 -0.25
CA GLY A 47 -6.00 -5.17 -1.38
C GLY A 47 -5.49 -5.72 -2.71
N LEU A 48 -5.65 -4.97 -3.80
CA LEU A 48 -5.12 -5.37 -5.12
C LEU A 48 -3.60 -5.14 -5.19
N GLY A 49 -2.83 -6.04 -4.58
CA GLY A 49 -1.36 -5.98 -4.53
C GLY A 49 -0.77 -5.35 -3.27
N TRP A 50 -1.61 -4.96 -2.30
CA TRP A 50 -1.22 -4.17 -1.13
C TRP A 50 -1.50 -4.89 0.17
N ASN A 51 -0.56 -4.84 1.11
CA ASN A 51 -0.90 -5.00 2.53
C ASN A 51 -1.60 -3.72 2.97
N VAL A 52 -2.78 -3.85 3.58
CA VAL A 52 -3.56 -2.72 4.08
C VAL A 52 -3.73 -2.89 5.58
N GLU A 53 -3.20 -1.92 6.34
CA GLU A 53 -3.17 -1.96 7.79
C GLU A 53 -3.74 -0.67 8.37
N PHE A 54 -4.51 -0.80 9.45
CA PHE A 54 -4.99 0.32 10.26
C PHE A 54 -4.26 0.29 11.59
N GLY A 55 -3.36 1.25 11.80
CA GLY A 55 -2.53 1.32 13.00
C GLY A 55 -2.69 2.63 13.76
N ARG A 56 -1.92 2.78 14.84
CA ARG A 56 -1.89 4.00 15.66
C ARG A 56 -1.51 5.28 14.89
N HIS A 57 -0.90 5.13 13.71
CA HIS A 57 -0.49 6.22 12.83
C HIS A 57 -1.46 6.42 11.65
N GLY A 58 -2.61 5.76 11.66
CA GLY A 58 -3.58 5.79 10.57
C GLY A 58 -3.45 4.62 9.60
N LEU A 59 -4.01 4.84 8.41
CA LEU A 59 -3.98 3.90 7.29
C LEU A 59 -2.57 3.81 6.71
N SER A 60 -2.13 2.61 6.38
CA SER A 60 -0.87 2.41 5.65
C SER A 60 -1.00 1.34 4.57
N TRP A 61 -0.37 1.60 3.43
CA TRP A 61 -0.23 0.64 2.33
C TRP A 61 1.20 0.16 2.24
N GLY A 62 1.39 -1.14 2.40
CA GLY A 62 2.70 -1.77 2.38
C GLY A 62 2.84 -2.76 1.25
N HIS A 63 4.01 -2.79 0.60
CA HIS A 63 4.39 -3.88 -0.28
C HIS A 63 5.83 -4.32 0.03
N ALA A 64 6.02 -5.61 0.28
CA ALA A 64 7.33 -6.18 0.53
C ALA A 64 7.79 -6.93 -0.73
N GLY A 65 8.95 -6.55 -1.25
CA GLY A 65 9.59 -7.19 -2.39
C GLY A 65 10.86 -7.91 -1.94
N ALA A 66 11.17 -9.06 -2.54
CA ALA A 66 12.30 -9.90 -2.16
C ALA A 66 12.20 -10.40 -0.70
N PHE A 67 11.23 -11.29 -0.48
CA PHE A 67 10.92 -11.95 0.81
C PHE A 67 12.15 -12.51 1.53
N SER A 68 13.18 -12.93 0.78
CA SER A 68 14.42 -13.49 1.32
C SER A 68 15.43 -12.46 1.83
N VAL A 69 15.30 -11.18 1.46
CA VAL A 69 16.25 -10.11 1.82
C VAL A 69 15.59 -8.92 2.54
N GLY A 70 14.30 -9.01 2.85
CA GLY A 70 13.62 -8.08 3.77
C GLY A 70 13.35 -6.67 3.21
N ALA A 71 13.38 -6.48 1.89
CA ALA A 71 13.06 -5.17 1.32
C ALA A 71 11.54 -4.90 1.41
N ARG A 72 11.17 -3.75 1.98
CA ARG A 72 9.77 -3.30 2.03
C ARG A 72 9.64 -1.84 1.66
N THR A 73 8.54 -1.53 0.99
CA THR A 73 8.10 -0.18 0.73
C THR A 73 6.82 0.07 1.52
N LEU A 74 6.77 1.23 2.17
CA LEU A 74 5.62 1.72 2.90
C LEU A 74 5.19 3.05 2.26
N VAL A 75 3.89 3.19 2.03
CA VAL A 75 3.26 4.39 1.50
C VAL A 75 2.18 4.81 2.49
N THR A 76 2.27 6.06 2.96
CA THR A 76 1.36 6.69 3.93
C THR A 76 1.18 8.16 3.58
#